data_AF-A5BNH5-F1
#
_entry.id   AF-A5BNH5-F1
#
_cell.length_a   1.000
_cell.length_b   1.000
_cell.length_c   1.000
_cell.angle_alpha   90.00
_cell.angle_beta   90.00
_cell.angle_gamma   90.00
#
_symmetry.space_group_name_H-M   'P 1'
#
loop_
_entity.id
_entity.type
_entity.pdbx_description
1 polymer ?
#
loop_
_entity_poly.entity_id
_entity_poly.type
_entity_poly.pdbx_seq_one_letter_code
_entity_poly.pdbx_strand_id
1 'polypeptide(L)'
;MVETSRDWSEKLPFALWAYRTSFRTSTGATPYYLVYGMEAVLPIETEMGSLRVTFEQQISETEILRGLVGDPRGKFRPSWSGPYVIQELTLEGAAWLTDLDGNQFSEPTNVDHLKKYYV
;
A
#
# COMPACT_ATOMS: atom_id res chain seq x y z
N MET A 1 -25.47 27.66 -12.16
CA MET A 1 -25.28 27.92 -10.71
C MET A 1 -24.57 29.25 -10.58
N VAL A 2 -25.17 30.24 -9.92
CA VAL A 2 -24.58 31.58 -9.77
C VAL A 2 -23.76 31.58 -8.49
N GLU A 3 -22.44 31.59 -8.63
CA GLU A 3 -21.50 31.67 -7.52
C GLU A 3 -21.56 33.08 -6.93
N THR A 4 -22.00 33.24 -5.68
CA THR A 4 -21.99 34.56 -5.02
C THR A 4 -20.84 34.67 -4.02
N SER A 5 -20.35 35.89 -3.77
CA SER A 5 -19.31 36.16 -2.77
C SER A 5 -19.75 35.83 -1.33
N ARG A 6 -21.04 35.60 -1.09
CA ARG A 6 -21.59 35.26 0.23
C ARG A 6 -21.42 33.79 0.58
N ASP A 7 -21.12 32.93 -0.39
CA ASP A 7 -21.07 31.47 -0.20
C ASP A 7 -19.68 30.98 0.23
N TRP A 8 -18.83 31.86 0.76
CA TRP A 8 -17.44 31.54 1.10
C TRP A 8 -17.34 30.47 2.18
N SER A 9 -18.27 30.46 3.14
CA SER A 9 -18.32 29.47 4.21
C SER A 9 -18.63 28.08 3.69
N GLU A 10 -19.44 27.98 2.63
CA GLU A 10 -19.74 26.71 1.96
C GLU A 10 -18.54 26.22 1.13
N LYS A 11 -17.73 27.15 0.60
CA LYS A 11 -16.53 26.84 -0.19
C LYS A 11 -15.29 26.55 0.66
N LEU A 12 -15.28 26.97 1.92
CA LEU A 12 -14.13 26.85 2.81
C LEU A 12 -13.63 25.41 2.98
N PRO A 13 -14.49 24.38 3.20
CA PRO A 13 -14.02 23.01 3.33
C PRO A 13 -13.32 22.50 2.06
N PHE A 14 -13.83 22.87 0.88
CA PHE A 14 -13.25 22.48 -0.40
C PHE A 14 -11.89 23.16 -0.64
N ALA A 15 -11.79 24.46 -0.34
CA ALA A 15 -10.54 25.20 -0.44
C ALA A 15 -9.48 24.64 0.51
N LEU A 16 -9.88 24.29 1.75
CA LEU A 16 -8.99 23.68 2.73
C LEU A 16 -8.55 22.27 2.31
N TRP A 17 -9.46 21.47 1.76
CA TRP A 17 -9.14 20.16 1.21
C TRP A 17 -8.11 20.27 0.08
N ALA A 18 -8.38 21.10 -0.92
CA ALA A 18 -7.46 21.37 -2.02
C ALA A 18 -6.10 21.86 -1.51
N TYR A 19 -6.09 22.72 -0.50
CA TYR A 19 -4.83 23.19 0.10
C TYR A 19 -4.01 22.05 0.71
N ARG A 20 -4.66 21.12 1.42
CA ARG A 20 -4.03 19.99 2.11
C ARG A 20 -3.51 18.91 1.17
N THR A 21 -4.19 18.68 0.05
CA THR A 21 -3.86 17.60 -0.90
C THR A 21 -3.03 18.07 -2.09
N SER A 22 -2.90 19.39 -2.32
CA SER A 22 -2.06 19.93 -3.39
C SER A 22 -0.58 19.96 -3.01
N PHE A 23 0.26 19.66 -4.00
CA PHE A 23 1.72 19.73 -3.86
C PHE A 23 2.19 21.17 -3.61
N ARG A 24 3.14 21.33 -2.68
CA ARG A 24 3.78 22.63 -2.40
C ARG A 24 5.22 22.61 -2.87
N THR A 25 5.57 23.55 -3.75
CA THR A 25 6.93 23.69 -4.30
C THR A 25 7.96 24.06 -3.24
N SER A 26 7.56 24.74 -2.16
CA SER A 26 8.45 25.15 -1.07
C SER A 26 8.91 23.98 -0.19
N THR A 27 8.04 23.01 0.07
CA THR A 27 8.34 21.83 0.91
C THR A 27 8.56 20.56 0.11
N GLY A 28 8.26 20.57 -1.19
CA GLY A 28 8.33 19.38 -2.04
C GLY A 28 7.34 18.29 -1.67
N ALA A 29 6.29 18.61 -0.90
CA ALA A 29 5.33 17.64 -0.39
C ALA A 29 3.93 18.27 -0.23
N THR A 30 2.90 17.44 -0.17
CA THR A 30 1.55 17.89 0.20
C THR A 30 1.50 18.16 1.72
N PRO A 31 0.75 19.17 2.19
CA PRO A 31 0.60 19.39 3.63
C PRO A 31 0.02 18.19 4.39
N TYR A 32 -0.85 17.38 3.75
CA TYR A 32 -1.38 16.16 4.34
C TYR A 32 -0.27 15.12 4.59
N TYR A 33 0.63 14.90 3.62
CA TYR A 33 1.76 13.99 3.75
C TYR A 33 2.66 14.35 4.94
N LEU A 34 2.90 15.64 5.17
CA LEU A 34 3.72 16.09 6.30
C LEU A 34 3.08 15.80 7.67
N VAL A 35 1.76 15.70 7.74
CA VAL A 35 1.04 15.46 9.00
C VAL A 35 0.87 13.96 9.27
N TYR A 36 0.56 13.18 8.24
CA TYR A 36 0.17 11.77 8.40
C TYR A 36 1.20 10.77 7.86
N GLY A 37 2.23 11.22 7.15
CA GLY A 37 3.25 10.36 6.55
C GLY A 37 2.80 9.62 5.28
N MET A 38 1.57 9.85 4.81
CA MET A 38 1.00 9.25 3.60
C MET A 38 0.22 10.28 2.79
N GLU A 39 0.07 10.09 1.48
CA GLU A 39 -0.75 10.98 0.65
C GLU A 39 -2.25 10.70 0.85
N ALA A 40 -3.08 11.73 0.75
CA ALA A 40 -4.53 11.57 0.89
C ALA A 40 -5.10 10.86 -0.33
N VAL A 41 -5.88 9.80 -0.11
CA VAL A 41 -6.66 9.11 -1.14
C VAL A 41 -7.93 9.93 -1.42
N LEU A 42 -8.13 10.34 -2.67
CA LEU A 42 -9.32 11.10 -3.05
C LEU A 42 -10.52 10.16 -3.28
N PRO A 43 -11.77 10.59 -2.99
CA PRO A 43 -12.94 9.77 -3.23
C PRO A 43 -13.08 9.27 -4.69
N ILE A 44 -12.65 10.10 -5.65
CA ILE A 44 -12.65 9.74 -7.08
C ILE A 44 -11.62 8.66 -7.39
N GLU A 45 -10.52 8.61 -6.66
CA GLU A 45 -9.52 7.55 -6.77
C GLU A 45 -10.06 6.23 -6.23
N THR A 46 -10.92 6.28 -5.21
CA THR A 46 -11.63 5.11 -4.69
C THR A 46 -12.68 4.60 -5.68
N GLU A 47 -13.46 5.51 -6.28
CA GLU A 47 -14.52 5.15 -7.23
C GLU A 47 -13.95 4.62 -8.56
N MET A 48 -12.86 5.19 -9.05
CA MET A 48 -12.20 4.76 -10.28
C MET A 48 -11.30 3.52 -10.09
N GLY A 49 -11.04 3.10 -8.86
CA GLY A 49 -10.02 2.10 -8.58
C GLY A 49 -8.66 2.57 -9.07
N SER A 50 -8.20 3.73 -8.60
CA SER A 50 -6.88 4.25 -8.97
C SER A 50 -5.79 3.24 -8.61
N LEU A 51 -4.66 3.26 -9.33
CA LEU A 51 -3.55 2.32 -9.12
C LEU A 51 -3.11 2.24 -7.65
N ARG A 52 -3.24 3.32 -6.88
CA ARG A 52 -2.93 3.37 -5.45
C ARG A 52 -3.96 2.63 -4.61
N VAL A 53 -5.24 2.88 -4.86
CA VAL A 53 -6.36 2.21 -4.17
C VAL A 53 -6.39 0.73 -4.55
N THR A 54 -6.21 0.39 -5.82
CA THR A 54 -6.10 -1.01 -6.24
C THR A 54 -4.86 -1.67 -5.66
N PHE A 55 -3.73 -0.97 -5.50
CA PHE A 55 -2.56 -1.55 -4.87
C PHE A 55 -2.79 -1.83 -3.38
N GLU A 56 -3.40 -0.91 -2.64
CA GLU A 56 -3.77 -1.11 -1.24
C GLU A 56 -4.86 -2.19 -1.06
N GLN A 57 -5.90 -2.20 -1.90
CA GLN A 57 -6.92 -3.25 -1.91
C GLN A 57 -6.36 -4.59 -2.34
N GLN A 58 -5.50 -4.61 -3.36
CA GLN A 58 -4.78 -5.81 -3.76
C GLN A 58 -3.86 -6.26 -2.63
N ILE A 59 -3.18 -5.38 -1.88
CA ILE A 59 -2.46 -5.74 -0.65
C ILE A 59 -3.41 -6.45 0.34
N SER A 60 -4.58 -5.89 0.63
CA SER A 60 -5.58 -6.51 1.53
C SER A 60 -6.20 -7.83 1.02
N GLU A 61 -6.37 -8.01 -0.29
CA GLU A 61 -6.79 -9.28 -0.89
C GLU A 61 -5.60 -10.27 -1.00
N THR A 62 -4.38 -9.76 -1.11
CA THR A 62 -3.13 -10.53 -1.19
C THR A 62 -2.52 -10.86 0.17
N GLU A 63 -3.17 -10.48 1.27
CA GLU A 63 -3.00 -11.11 2.58
C GLU A 63 -3.27 -12.64 2.51
N ILE A 64 -3.88 -13.13 1.42
CA ILE A 64 -4.05 -14.57 1.12
C ILE A 64 -3.06 -15.04 0.03
N LEU A 65 -2.00 -14.30 -0.30
CA LEU A 65 -0.93 -14.84 -1.14
C LEU A 65 -0.01 -15.70 -0.29
N ARG A 66 -0.24 -17.01 -0.41
CA ARG A 66 0.72 -18.04 -0.03
C ARG A 66 1.97 -17.86 -0.92
N GLY A 67 3.05 -17.35 -0.35
CA GLY A 67 4.33 -17.15 -1.00
C GLY A 67 5.24 -18.35 -0.75
N LEU A 68 5.92 -18.83 -1.78
CA LEU A 68 7.02 -19.78 -1.63
C LEU A 68 8.35 -19.01 -1.49
N VAL A 69 9.16 -19.32 -0.48
CA VAL A 69 10.49 -18.70 -0.28
C VAL A 69 11.58 -19.62 -0.84
N GLY A 70 12.54 -19.06 -1.56
CA GLY A 70 13.67 -19.82 -2.12
C GLY A 70 14.52 -20.49 -1.02
N ASP A 71 14.65 -21.81 -1.04
CA ASP A 71 15.50 -22.56 -0.10
C ASP A 71 16.89 -22.83 -0.72
N PRO A 72 17.99 -22.25 -0.18
CA PRO A 72 19.34 -22.53 -0.68
C PRO A 72 19.90 -23.91 -0.28
N ARG A 73 19.16 -24.76 0.46
CA ARG A 73 19.68 -25.99 1.11
C ARG A 73 19.89 -27.21 0.20
N GLY A 74 20.00 -27.04 -1.12
CA GLY A 74 20.67 -28.02 -2.01
C GLY A 74 19.78 -28.81 -2.99
N LYS A 75 20.45 -29.44 -3.97
CA LYS A 75 19.91 -29.96 -5.25
C LYS A 75 18.79 -31.02 -5.18
N PHE A 76 18.48 -31.56 -4.00
CA PHE A 76 17.53 -32.67 -3.83
C PHE A 76 16.32 -32.32 -2.95
N ARG A 77 16.13 -31.04 -2.64
CA ARG A 77 14.93 -30.54 -1.96
C ARG A 77 14.13 -29.64 -2.91
N PRO A 78 12.82 -29.45 -2.65
CA PRO A 78 12.07 -28.39 -3.34
C PRO A 78 12.84 -27.08 -3.21
N SER A 79 13.02 -26.37 -4.33
CA SER A 79 13.70 -25.06 -4.35
C SER A 79 12.92 -23.95 -3.63
N TRP A 80 11.79 -24.31 -3.05
CA TRP A 80 10.77 -23.46 -2.49
C TRP A 80 10.31 -24.08 -1.17
N SER A 81 10.53 -23.36 -0.07
CA SER A 81 9.97 -23.67 1.24
C SER A 81 8.55 -23.15 1.33
N GLY A 82 7.66 -23.97 1.92
CA GLY A 82 6.37 -23.68 2.56
C GLY A 82 5.47 -22.56 2.01
N PRO A 83 4.15 -22.70 2.05
CA PRO A 83 3.28 -21.55 1.82
C PRO A 83 3.36 -20.58 3.01
N TYR A 84 4.01 -19.43 2.82
CA TYR A 84 4.05 -18.35 3.81
C TYR A 84 2.94 -17.33 3.55
N VAL A 85 2.39 -16.74 4.59
CA VAL A 85 1.40 -15.67 4.50
C VAL A 85 2.11 -14.32 4.50
N ILE A 86 1.82 -13.47 3.51
CA ILE A 86 2.31 -12.09 3.48
C ILE A 86 1.45 -11.25 4.41
N GLN A 87 2.06 -10.70 5.46
CA GLN A 87 1.36 -9.91 6.47
C GLN A 87 1.40 -8.41 6.17
N GLU A 88 2.52 -7.91 5.65
CA GLU A 88 2.69 -6.49 5.36
C GLU A 88 3.64 -6.32 4.16
N LEU A 89 3.26 -5.42 3.25
CA LEU A 89 4.04 -5.06 2.07
C LEU A 89 4.45 -3.61 2.17
N THR A 90 5.74 -3.37 2.17
CA THR A 90 6.30 -2.01 2.11
C THR A 90 6.26 -1.50 0.67
N LEU A 91 6.10 -0.18 0.49
CA LEU A 91 6.17 0.47 -0.82
C LEU A 91 7.51 0.24 -1.54
N GLU A 92 8.55 -0.13 -0.80
CA GLU A 92 9.90 -0.45 -1.30
C GLU A 92 10.03 -1.89 -1.84
N GLY A 93 8.95 -2.69 -1.80
CA GLY A 93 8.95 -4.05 -2.33
C GLY A 93 9.52 -5.10 -1.37
N ALA A 94 9.52 -4.83 -0.07
CA ALA A 94 9.81 -5.82 0.97
C ALA A 94 8.53 -6.27 1.67
N ALA A 95 8.44 -7.56 1.97
CA ALA A 95 7.28 -8.25 2.53
C ALA A 95 7.62 -8.90 3.88
N TRP A 96 6.79 -8.67 4.89
CA TRP A 96 6.81 -9.46 6.12
C TRP A 96 6.06 -10.76 5.90
N LEU A 97 6.73 -11.87 6.19
CA LEU A 97 6.19 -13.21 6.03
C LEU A 97 5.91 -13.83 7.38
N THR A 98 4.80 -14.56 7.46
CA THR A 98 4.43 -15.39 8.60
C THR A 98 4.25 -16.83 8.13
N ASP A 99 4.78 -17.78 8.90
CA ASP A 99 4.54 -19.20 8.66
C ASP A 99 3.07 -19.57 8.94
N LEU A 100 2.60 -20.73 8.45
CA LEU A 100 1.25 -21.21 8.72
C LEU A 100 0.95 -21.37 10.22
N ASP A 101 2.00 -21.56 11.03
CA ASP A 101 1.93 -21.67 12.49
C ASP A 101 1.91 -20.30 13.21
N GLY A 102 1.91 -19.18 12.48
CA GLY A 102 1.84 -17.84 13.04
C GLY A 102 3.20 -17.25 13.47
N ASN A 103 4.31 -17.90 13.13
CA ASN A 103 5.65 -17.40 13.44
C ASN A 103 6.11 -16.40 12.36
N GLN A 104 6.37 -15.16 12.78
CA GLN A 104 6.85 -14.10 11.89
C GLN A 104 8.36 -14.25 11.63
N PHE A 105 8.78 -13.97 10.39
CA PHE A 105 10.21 -13.89 10.06
C PHE A 105 10.86 -12.69 10.74
N SER A 106 12.12 -12.86 11.17
CA SER A 106 12.89 -11.79 11.81
C SER A 106 13.28 -10.66 10.86
N GLU A 107 13.31 -10.94 9.55
CA GLU A 107 13.69 -9.99 8.51
C GLU A 107 12.65 -9.95 7.40
N PRO A 108 12.34 -8.76 6.85
CA PRO A 108 11.45 -8.63 5.70
C PRO A 108 12.12 -9.20 4.45
N THR A 109 11.36 -9.95 3.65
CA THR A 109 11.84 -10.62 2.44
C THR A 109 11.48 -9.80 1.19
N ASN A 110 12.40 -9.66 0.23
CA ASN A 110 12.11 -8.98 -1.02
C ASN A 110 11.01 -9.73 -1.81
N VAL A 111 10.03 -8.99 -2.34
CA VAL A 111 8.89 -9.52 -3.12
C VAL A 111 9.32 -10.25 -4.39
N ASP A 112 10.43 -9.87 -5.01
CA ASP A 112 10.99 -10.55 -6.19
C ASP A 112 11.40 -12.00 -5.89
N HIS A 113 11.64 -12.32 -4.61
CA HIS A 113 11.98 -13.67 -4.16
C HIS A 113 10.74 -14.49 -3.80
N LEU A 114 9.54 -13.94 -3.94
CA LEU A 114 8.28 -14.62 -3.66
C LEU A 114 7.65 -15.14 -4.95
N LYS A 115 7.20 -16.40 -4.91
CA LYS A 115 6.31 -16.95 -5.93
C LYS A 115 4.90 -17.12 -5.40
N LYS A 116 3.92 -16.70 -6.19
CA LYS A 116 2.50 -16.95 -5.94
C LYS A 116 2.23 -18.46 -5.94
N TYR A 117 1.64 -18.96 -4.87
CA TYR A 117 1.13 -20.32 -4.79
C TYR A 117 -0.36 -20.34 -5.14
N TYR A 118 -0.74 -21.13 -6.14
CA TYR A 118 -2.13 -21.39 -6.50
C TYR A 118 -2.50 -22.78 -5.99
N VAL A 119 -3.65 -22.89 -5.29
CA VAL A 119 -4.26 -24.18 -4.91
C VAL A 119 -5.17 -24.66 -6.02
#